data_AF-A0A9E2AWH2-F1
#
_entry.id   AF-A0A9E2AWH2-F1
#
_cell.length_a   1.000
_cell.length_b   1.000
_cell.length_c   1.000
_cell.angle_alpha   90.00
_cell.angle_beta   90.00
_cell.angle_gamma   90.00
#
_symmetry.space_group_name_H-M   'P 1'
#
loop_
_entity.id
_entity.type
_entity.pdbx_description
1 polymer ?
#
loop_
_entity_poly.entity_id
_entity_poly.type
_entity_poly.pdbx_seq_one_letter_code
_entity_poly.pdbx_strand_id
1 'polypeptide(L)'
;MLKIGLFIGFMLLISSCDNSKSPELSEGIWLGELEVQDSEILPFNFQLRRNETGKLLIDIYNASEVIKVDEVTIKNDSIIIRTPVFEGYIAGIFTENSIKGKFIKESLERTVLFKATFGREERFNALSKPQVHVSGIWETEFSPNTEDSYLGKGI
;
A
#
# COMPACT_ATOMS: atom_id res chain seq x y z
N MET A 1 61.04 35.36 9.54
CA MET A 1 60.33 34.32 10.32
C MET A 1 58.86 34.72 10.38
N LEU A 2 58.11 34.45 9.32
CA LEU A 2 56.70 34.86 9.22
C LEU A 2 55.99 33.99 8.19
N LYS A 3 55.98 32.68 8.42
CA LYS A 3 55.23 31.69 7.64
C LYS A 3 54.90 30.58 8.62
N ILE A 4 53.76 29.92 8.47
CA ILE A 4 53.31 28.77 9.30
C ILE A 4 52.50 29.19 10.55
N GLY A 5 51.43 29.98 10.37
CA GLY A 5 50.49 30.25 11.46
C GLY A 5 49.02 30.40 11.07
N LEU A 6 48.69 30.25 9.78
CA LEU A 6 47.34 30.59 9.28
C LEU A 6 46.80 29.59 8.24
N PHE A 7 47.14 28.31 8.38
CA PHE A 7 46.61 27.25 7.50
C PHE A 7 46.05 26.03 8.26
N ILE A 8 45.90 26.14 9.59
CA ILE A 8 45.41 25.04 10.45
C ILE A 8 43.91 25.22 10.80
N GLY A 9 43.28 26.33 10.39
CA GLY A 9 41.89 26.66 10.73
C GLY A 9 40.82 26.29 9.70
N PHE A 10 41.16 25.61 8.59
CA PHE A 10 40.21 25.35 7.48
C PHE A 10 39.98 23.85 7.17
N MET A 11 40.35 22.94 8.07
CA MET A 11 40.28 21.49 7.79
C MET A 11 39.39 20.69 8.78
N LEU A 12 38.40 21.34 9.40
CA LEU A 12 37.52 20.71 10.40
C LEU A 12 36.02 20.72 10.05
N LEU A 13 35.62 20.97 8.80
CA LEU A 13 34.20 21.13 8.43
C LEU A 13 33.61 20.08 7.46
N ILE A 14 34.27 18.96 7.18
CA ILE A 14 33.76 17.96 6.20
C ILE A 14 33.36 16.60 6.79
N SER A 15 33.16 16.50 8.10
CA SER A 15 32.70 15.25 8.74
C SER A 15 31.25 15.36 9.20
N SER A 16 30.32 15.62 8.27
CA SER A 16 28.90 15.30 8.47
C SER A 16 28.51 14.22 7.47
N CYS A 17 28.91 12.99 7.78
CA CYS A 17 28.33 11.82 7.13
C CYS A 17 26.98 11.61 7.82
N ASP A 18 25.90 12.12 7.22
CA ASP A 18 24.55 11.82 7.68
C ASP A 18 24.32 10.32 7.47
N ASN A 19 24.49 9.55 8.55
CA ASN A 19 24.02 8.17 8.66
C ASN A 19 22.49 8.18 8.80
N SER A 20 21.78 8.83 7.88
CA SER A 20 20.33 8.72 7.82
C SER A 20 20.01 7.29 7.42
N LYS A 21 19.64 6.48 8.42
CA LYS A 21 19.09 5.15 8.17
C LYS A 21 17.94 5.33 7.19
N SER A 22 17.98 4.59 6.08
CA SER A 22 16.85 4.54 5.18
C SER A 22 15.61 4.11 5.97
N PRO A 23 14.45 4.73 5.73
CA PRO A 23 13.24 4.33 6.43
C PRO A 23 12.98 2.83 6.19
N GLU A 24 12.55 2.13 7.23
CA GLU A 24 12.18 0.72 7.16
C GLU A 24 10.70 0.58 7.50
N LEU A 25 9.95 -0.23 6.74
CA LEU A 25 8.54 -0.52 7.00
C LEU A 25 8.40 -1.50 8.17
N SER A 26 7.45 -1.23 9.06
CA SER A 26 7.01 -2.18 10.09
C SER A 26 6.43 -3.46 9.49
N GLU A 27 6.89 -4.61 9.97
CA GLU A 27 6.30 -5.92 9.65
C GLU A 27 5.04 -6.15 10.50
N GLY A 28 3.99 -6.71 9.89
CA GLY A 28 2.69 -6.89 10.54
C GLY A 28 1.52 -6.57 9.62
N ILE A 29 0.35 -6.35 10.23
CA ILE A 29 -0.88 -6.01 9.52
C ILE A 29 -0.92 -4.52 9.19
N TRP A 30 -1.35 -4.22 7.97
CA TRP A 30 -1.60 -2.89 7.47
C TRP A 30 -3.02 -2.77 6.93
N LEU A 31 -3.62 -1.60 7.08
CA LEU A 31 -4.82 -1.21 6.36
C LEU A 31 -4.42 -0.40 5.14
N GLY A 32 -4.69 -0.91 3.94
CA GLY A 32 -4.63 -0.19 2.67
C GLY A 32 -5.98 0.42 2.31
N GLU A 33 -5.98 1.61 1.74
CA GLU A 33 -7.15 2.40 1.38
C GLU A 33 -6.97 2.95 -0.03
N LEU A 34 -7.92 2.66 -0.91
CA LEU A 34 -8.04 3.27 -2.23
C LEU A 34 -9.19 4.27 -2.25
N GLU A 35 -8.93 5.50 -2.66
CA GLU A 35 -9.97 6.52 -2.83
C GLU A 35 -10.55 6.41 -4.24
N VAL A 36 -11.69 5.73 -4.35
CA VAL A 36 -12.36 5.43 -5.62
C VAL A 36 -13.32 6.57 -6.00
N GLN A 37 -14.29 6.32 -6.89
CA GLN A 37 -15.25 7.33 -7.32
C GLN A 37 -16.05 7.89 -6.14
N ASP A 38 -16.51 9.13 -6.28
CA ASP A 38 -17.30 9.85 -5.28
C ASP A 38 -16.63 10.02 -3.90
N SER A 39 -15.29 9.95 -3.85
CA SER A 39 -14.48 9.98 -2.62
C SER A 39 -14.75 8.81 -1.66
N GLU A 40 -15.35 7.73 -2.18
CA GLU A 40 -15.54 6.51 -1.41
C GLU A 40 -14.19 5.83 -1.16
N ILE A 41 -14.06 5.24 0.03
CA ILE A 41 -12.86 4.52 0.42
C ILE A 41 -13.09 3.03 0.25
N LEU A 42 -12.20 2.37 -0.49
CA LEU A 42 -12.13 0.92 -0.60
C LEU A 42 -10.99 0.40 0.30
N PRO A 43 -11.32 -0.08 1.52
CA PRO A 43 -10.33 -0.59 2.47
C PRO A 43 -10.03 -2.08 2.26
N PHE A 44 -8.77 -2.46 2.41
CA PHE A 44 -8.32 -3.85 2.44
C PHE A 44 -7.16 -4.03 3.41
N ASN A 45 -7.05 -5.19 4.07
CA ASN A 45 -5.88 -5.49 4.88
C ASN A 45 -4.81 -6.21 4.06
N PHE A 46 -3.57 -6.02 4.45
CA PHE A 46 -2.47 -6.85 4.00
C PHE A 46 -1.47 -7.12 5.12
N GLN A 47 -0.84 -8.28 5.09
CA GLN A 47 0.27 -8.62 5.95
C GLN A 47 1.58 -8.34 5.21
N LEU A 48 2.45 -7.55 5.82
CA LEU A 48 3.81 -7.30 5.35
C LEU A 48 4.80 -8.11 6.19
N ARG A 49 5.71 -8.82 5.54
CA ARG A 49 6.74 -9.64 6.20
C ARG A 49 8.03 -9.68 5.37
N ARG A 50 9.16 -9.94 6.00
CA ARG A 50 10.40 -10.30 5.27
C ARG A 50 10.65 -11.80 5.33
N ASN A 51 11.22 -12.33 4.25
CA ASN A 51 11.77 -13.69 4.28
C ASN A 51 13.19 -13.69 4.86
N GLU A 52 13.80 -14.88 4.94
CA GLU A 52 15.18 -15.07 5.45
C GLU A 52 16.23 -14.28 4.65
N THR A 53 15.96 -13.95 3.39
CA THR A 53 16.86 -13.15 2.53
C THR A 53 16.59 -11.64 2.62
N GLY A 54 15.69 -11.20 3.50
CA GLY A 54 15.29 -9.80 3.65
C GLY A 54 14.33 -9.26 2.57
N LYS A 55 13.88 -10.11 1.64
CA LYS A 55 12.91 -9.76 0.58
C LYS A 55 11.54 -9.53 1.23
N LEU A 56 10.90 -8.41 0.86
CA LEU A 56 9.54 -8.09 1.29
C LEU A 56 8.53 -8.98 0.59
N LEU A 57 7.59 -9.49 1.37
CA LEU A 57 6.44 -10.27 0.93
C LEU A 57 5.18 -9.61 1.50
N ILE A 58 4.16 -9.50 0.66
CA ILE A 58 2.85 -8.95 1.02
C ILE A 58 1.79 -10.02 0.74
N ASP A 59 0.94 -10.30 1.72
CA ASP A 59 -0.25 -11.14 1.56
C ASP A 59 -1.48 -10.22 1.70
N ILE A 60 -2.19 -9.94 0.59
CA ILE A 60 -3.42 -9.12 0.58
C ILE A 60 -4.64 -10.00 0.85
N TYR A 61 -5.53 -9.58 1.75
CA TYR A 61 -6.69 -10.37 2.17
C TYR A 61 -8.00 -9.87 1.55
N ASN A 62 -8.71 -10.77 0.86
CA ASN A 62 -10.04 -10.53 0.31
C ASN A 62 -10.99 -11.68 0.67
N ALA A 63 -11.69 -11.55 1.80
CA ALA A 63 -12.47 -12.64 2.38
C ALA A 63 -11.61 -13.91 2.54
N SER A 64 -11.96 -15.02 1.89
CA SER A 64 -11.17 -16.26 1.91
C SER A 64 -9.99 -16.27 0.92
N GLU A 65 -9.92 -15.31 0.01
CA GLU A 65 -8.85 -15.19 -0.98
C GLU A 65 -7.62 -14.48 -0.38
N VAL A 66 -6.44 -14.99 -0.71
CA VAL A 66 -5.15 -14.38 -0.35
C VAL A 66 -4.33 -14.15 -1.61
N ILE A 67 -4.11 -12.88 -1.96
CA ILE A 67 -3.27 -12.50 -3.10
C ILE A 67 -1.84 -12.32 -2.60
N LYS A 68 -0.93 -13.17 -3.07
CA LYS A 68 0.50 -13.12 -2.71
C LYS A 68 1.23 -12.15 -3.62
N VAL A 69 1.99 -11.24 -3.02
CA VAL A 69 2.77 -10.23 -3.73
C VAL A 69 4.21 -10.31 -3.26
N ASP A 70 5.10 -10.62 -4.19
CA ASP A 70 6.54 -10.73 -3.94
C ASP A 70 7.37 -9.80 -4.85
N GLU A 71 6.70 -8.99 -5.68
CA GLU A 71 7.31 -7.93 -6.46
C GLU A 71 7.18 -6.59 -5.73
N VAL A 72 8.09 -6.35 -4.79
CA VAL A 72 8.20 -5.10 -4.03
C VAL A 72 9.59 -4.50 -4.23
N THR A 73 9.64 -3.27 -4.76
CA THR A 73 10.88 -2.53 -4.99
C THR A 73 10.92 -1.31 -4.06
N ILE A 74 12.01 -1.19 -3.29
CA ILE A 74 12.28 -0.01 -2.44
C ILE A 74 13.50 0.72 -2.95
N LYS A 75 13.41 2.05 -3.03
CA LYS A 75 14.54 2.96 -3.27
C LYS A 75 14.40 4.16 -2.34
N ASN A 76 15.27 4.28 -1.35
CA ASN A 76 15.16 5.27 -0.27
C ASN A 76 13.80 5.16 0.45
N ASP A 77 12.97 6.18 0.36
CA ASP A 77 11.61 6.27 0.89
C ASP A 77 10.54 5.93 -0.15
N SER A 78 10.93 5.57 -1.38
CA SER A 78 10.00 5.21 -2.45
C SER A 78 9.75 3.71 -2.48
N ILE A 79 8.50 3.32 -2.68
CA ILE A 79 8.05 1.93 -2.79
C ILE A 79 7.21 1.73 -4.05
N ILE A 80 7.44 0.61 -4.74
CA ILE A 80 6.60 0.09 -5.83
C ILE A 80 6.17 -1.33 -5.47
N ILE A 81 4.88 -1.61 -5.52
CA ILE A 81 4.28 -2.92 -5.25
C ILE A 81 3.52 -3.36 -6.51
N ARG A 82 3.89 -4.49 -7.11
CA ARG A 82 3.22 -5.05 -8.30
C ARG A 82 2.45 -6.29 -7.93
N THR A 83 1.14 -6.27 -8.15
CA THR A 83 0.28 -7.44 -7.89
C THR A 83 0.31 -8.40 -9.07
N PRO A 84 0.32 -9.73 -8.86
CA PRO A 84 0.47 -10.70 -9.95
C PRO A 84 -0.75 -10.84 -10.89
N VAL A 85 -1.96 -10.55 -10.40
CA VAL A 85 -3.21 -10.79 -11.15
C VAL A 85 -3.84 -9.50 -11.69
N PHE A 86 -3.53 -8.35 -11.09
CA PHE A 86 -4.08 -7.07 -11.52
C PHE A 86 -3.06 -6.31 -12.35
N GLU A 87 -3.54 -5.72 -13.44
CA GLU A 87 -2.76 -4.94 -14.40
C GLU A 87 -2.12 -3.67 -13.80
N GLY A 88 -2.60 -3.22 -12.64
CA GLY A 88 -2.09 -2.03 -11.97
C GLY A 88 -0.98 -2.31 -10.95
N TYR A 89 -0.33 -1.23 -10.50
CA TYR A 89 0.67 -1.28 -9.43
C TYR A 89 0.50 -0.12 -8.46
N ILE A 90 0.97 -0.29 -7.23
CA ILE A 90 1.03 0.79 -6.25
C ILE A 90 2.42 1.43 -6.33
N ALA A 91 2.47 2.76 -6.39
CA ALA A 91 3.70 3.53 -6.24
C ALA A 91 3.49 4.64 -5.22
N GLY A 92 4.42 4.80 -4.28
CA GLY A 92 4.28 5.79 -3.22
C GLY A 92 5.57 6.06 -2.47
N ILE A 93 5.43 6.91 -1.47
CA ILE A 93 6.45 7.22 -0.47
C ILE A 93 6.00 6.62 0.85
N PHE A 94 6.93 6.06 1.62
CA PHE A 94 6.64 5.44 2.90
C PHE A 94 7.44 6.05 4.06
N THR A 95 6.85 5.97 5.24
CA THR A 95 7.53 6.04 6.53
C THR A 95 7.41 4.66 7.20
N GLU A 96 7.94 4.53 8.41
CA GLU A 96 7.86 3.27 9.18
C GLU A 96 6.43 2.70 9.26
N ASN A 97 5.43 3.56 9.41
CA ASN A 97 4.06 3.16 9.71
C ASN A 97 3.00 3.72 8.73
N SER A 98 3.43 4.32 7.61
CA SER A 98 2.51 4.88 6.62
C SER A 98 3.06 4.74 5.20
N ILE A 99 2.16 4.51 4.24
CA ILE A 99 2.46 4.64 2.81
C ILE A 99 1.47 5.64 2.23
N LYS A 100 1.95 6.59 1.42
CA LYS A 100 1.13 7.52 0.65
C LYS A 100 1.54 7.46 -0.80
N GLY A 101 0.58 7.23 -1.68
CA GLY A 101 0.88 7.00 -3.07
C GLY A 101 -0.36 6.90 -3.93
N LYS A 102 -0.22 6.12 -4.98
CA LYS A 102 -1.24 5.92 -6.02
C LYS A 102 -1.24 4.47 -6.45
N PHE A 103 -2.43 3.94 -6.71
CA PHE A 103 -2.61 2.77 -7.56
C PHE A 103 -2.76 3.25 -9.00
N ILE A 104 -1.90 2.76 -9.88
CA ILE A 104 -1.74 3.23 -11.25
C ILE A 104 -2.07 2.08 -12.20
N LYS A 105 -2.96 2.35 -13.15
CA LYS A 105 -3.31 1.43 -14.24
C LYS A 105 -3.08 2.14 -15.57
N GLU A 106 -1.91 1.90 -16.17
CA GLU A 106 -1.42 2.63 -17.34
C GLU A 106 -2.29 2.43 -18.58
N SER A 107 -2.79 1.21 -18.83
CA SER A 107 -3.62 0.90 -20.00
C SER A 107 -4.95 1.64 -20.07
N LEU A 108 -5.45 2.12 -18.93
CA LEU A 108 -6.67 2.90 -18.83
C LEU A 108 -6.40 4.37 -18.48
N GLU A 109 -5.13 4.78 -18.47
CA GLU A 109 -4.69 6.11 -18.02
C GLU A 109 -5.30 6.51 -16.66
N ARG A 110 -5.49 5.51 -15.79
CA ARG A 110 -6.24 5.66 -14.54
C ARG A 110 -5.31 5.63 -13.34
N THR A 111 -5.53 6.57 -12.44
CA THR A 111 -4.81 6.68 -11.18
C THR A 111 -5.81 6.85 -10.04
N VAL A 112 -5.60 6.10 -8.96
CA VAL A 112 -6.44 6.09 -7.76
C VAL A 112 -5.54 6.42 -6.58
N LEU A 113 -5.96 7.31 -5.67
CA LEU A 113 -5.13 7.63 -4.50
C LEU A 113 -5.04 6.41 -3.58
N PHE A 114 -3.84 6.15 -3.06
CA PHE A 114 -3.56 5.04 -2.17
C PHE A 114 -2.95 5.55 -0.86
N LYS A 115 -3.45 5.04 0.26
CA LYS A 115 -2.86 5.22 1.58
C LYS A 115 -2.76 3.86 2.27
N ALA A 116 -1.74 3.68 3.09
CA ALA A 116 -1.68 2.57 4.02
C ALA A 116 -1.25 3.01 5.41
N THR A 117 -1.81 2.37 6.44
CA THR A 117 -1.50 2.63 7.85
C THR A 117 -1.20 1.31 8.56
N PHE A 118 -0.08 1.25 9.27
CA PHE A 118 0.33 0.08 10.05
C PHE A 118 -0.54 -0.13 11.28
N GLY A 119 -0.74 -1.39 11.68
CA GLY A 119 -1.33 -1.78 12.95
C GLY A 119 -2.85 -1.62 13.04
N ARG A 120 -3.54 -1.37 11.91
CA ARG A 120 -5.00 -1.24 11.86
C ARG A 120 -5.63 -2.46 11.17
N GLU A 121 -6.36 -3.25 11.95
CA GLU A 121 -7.07 -4.44 11.45
C GLU A 121 -8.47 -4.11 10.96
N GLU A 122 -9.15 -3.16 11.61
CA GLU A 122 -10.54 -2.79 11.28
C GLU A 122 -10.64 -2.14 9.90
N ARG A 123 -11.25 -2.85 8.93
CA ARG A 123 -11.54 -2.34 7.57
C ARG A 123 -12.68 -1.34 7.54
N PHE A 124 -13.73 -1.57 8.33
CA PHE A 124 -14.97 -0.81 8.31
C PHE A 124 -15.33 -0.35 9.72
N ASN A 125 -15.56 0.95 9.87
CA ASN A 125 -16.05 1.51 11.12
C ASN A 125 -17.58 1.38 11.15
N ALA A 126 -18.12 0.51 11.99
CA ALA A 126 -19.57 0.41 12.17
C ALA A 126 -20.07 1.59 13.01
N LEU A 127 -20.86 2.48 12.40
CA LEU A 127 -21.42 3.65 13.08
C LEU A 127 -22.60 3.30 14.01
N SER A 128 -23.24 2.15 13.80
CA SER A 128 -24.41 1.70 14.56
C SER A 128 -24.50 0.17 14.58
N LYS A 129 -25.34 -0.35 15.49
CA LYS A 129 -25.61 -1.80 15.57
C LYS A 129 -26.49 -2.24 14.40
N PRO A 130 -26.23 -3.42 13.81
CA PRO A 130 -27.06 -3.95 12.74
C PRO A 130 -28.50 -4.13 13.23
N GLN A 131 -29.46 -3.68 12.42
CA GLN A 131 -30.90 -3.82 12.69
C GLN A 131 -31.51 -5.06 12.01
N VAL A 132 -30.84 -5.56 10.97
CA VAL A 132 -31.32 -6.67 10.12
C VAL A 132 -30.18 -7.66 9.85
N HIS A 133 -30.55 -8.93 9.68
CA HIS A 133 -29.63 -10.01 9.33
C HIS A 133 -29.76 -10.30 7.83
N VAL A 134 -28.67 -10.14 7.08
CA VAL A 134 -28.64 -10.26 5.61
C VAL A 134 -27.82 -11.47 5.13
N SER A 135 -27.52 -12.42 6.01
CA SER A 135 -26.82 -13.64 5.61
C SER A 135 -27.66 -14.48 4.66
N GLY A 136 -27.04 -14.98 3.61
CA GLY A 136 -27.70 -15.81 2.60
C GLY A 136 -26.91 -15.83 1.29
N ILE A 137 -27.40 -16.61 0.35
CA ILE A 137 -26.95 -16.57 -1.03
C ILE A 137 -27.88 -15.61 -1.78
N TRP A 138 -27.30 -14.64 -2.47
CA TRP A 138 -28.02 -13.62 -3.22
C TRP A 138 -27.83 -13.84 -4.71
N GLU A 139 -28.89 -13.62 -5.49
CA GLU A 139 -28.84 -13.60 -6.94
C GLU A 139 -28.91 -12.15 -7.41
N THR A 140 -28.09 -11.79 -8.39
CA THR A 140 -28.15 -10.50 -9.08
C THR A 140 -28.15 -10.75 -10.59
N GLU A 141 -28.97 -10.05 -11.33
CA GLU A 141 -28.92 -10.06 -12.79
C GLU A 141 -28.15 -8.83 -13.27
N PHE A 142 -27.06 -9.05 -13.98
CA PHE A 142 -26.30 -7.99 -14.64
C PHE A 142 -26.85 -7.78 -16.05
N SER A 143 -26.96 -6.52 -16.48
CA SER A 143 -27.49 -6.15 -17.80
C SER A 143 -28.88 -6.73 -18.09
N PRO A 144 -29.88 -6.54 -17.20
CA PRO A 144 -31.20 -7.15 -17.39
C PRO A 144 -31.86 -6.66 -18.68
N ASN A 145 -32.56 -7.56 -19.36
CA ASN A 145 -33.25 -7.31 -20.64
C ASN A 145 -32.33 -6.99 -21.84
N THR A 146 -31.06 -7.38 -21.81
CA THR A 146 -30.15 -7.31 -22.96
C THR A 146 -29.64 -8.70 -23.34
N GLU A 147 -29.03 -8.82 -24.53
CA GLU A 147 -28.35 -10.06 -24.94
C GLU A 147 -27.13 -10.41 -24.06
N ASP A 148 -26.60 -9.41 -23.34
CA ASP A 148 -25.48 -9.55 -22.42
C ASP A 148 -25.92 -9.88 -20.98
N SER A 149 -27.18 -10.28 -20.76
CA SER A 149 -27.68 -10.61 -19.42
C SER A 149 -26.99 -11.85 -18.85
N TYR A 150 -26.57 -11.77 -17.58
CA TYR A 150 -26.05 -12.93 -16.84
C TYR A 150 -26.35 -12.83 -15.34
N LEU A 151 -26.48 -13.99 -14.69
CA LEU A 151 -26.70 -14.09 -13.26
C LEU A 151 -25.36 -14.10 -12.50
N GLY A 152 -25.26 -13.24 -11.50
CA GLY A 152 -24.23 -13.23 -10.48
C GLY A 152 -24.75 -13.80 -9.16
N LYS A 153 -23.84 -14.40 -8.39
CA LYS A 153 -24.12 -14.95 -7.07
C LYS A 153 -23.34 -14.16 -6.01
N GLY A 154 -24.05 -13.51 -5.11
CA GLY A 154 -23.50 -13.01 -3.84
C GLY A 154 -23.51 -14.10 -2.79
N ILE A 155 -22.43 -14.22 -2.01
CA ILE A 155 -22.32 -15.13 -0.87
C ILE A 155 -21.90 -14.37 0.38
#